data_AF-A0A919UFL5-F1
#
_entry.id   AF-A0A919UFL5-F1
#
_cell.length_a   1.000
_cell.length_b   1.000
_cell.length_c   1.000
_cell.angle_alpha   90.00
_cell.angle_beta   90.00
_cell.angle_gamma   90.00
#
_symmetry.space_group_name_H-M   'P 1'
#
loop_
_entity.id
_entity.type
_entity.pdbx_description
1 polymer ?
#
loop_
_entity_poly.entity_id
_entity_poly.type
_entity_poly.pdbx_seq_one_letter_code
_entity_poly.pdbx_strand_id
1 'polypeptide(L)'
;MVVIDAYDVAGTVEATGQPVVAFTSHKSTQRGGYAQFVTLPADLVVPLPDGVAAVDAVPLPLAGMTASQALDARSCSCPDPLPPVVHRGCRPGTPRQ
;
A
#
# COMPACT_ATOMS: atom_id res chain seq x y z
N MET A 1 27.21 0.31 -2.54
CA MET A 1 25.97 -0.36 -2.07
C MET A 1 24.83 0.14 -2.94
N VAL A 2 24.04 -0.75 -3.53
CA VAL A 2 22.90 -0.38 -4.39
C VAL A 2 21.68 -0.13 -3.50
N VAL A 3 20.94 0.94 -3.78
CA VAL A 3 19.68 1.28 -3.10
C VAL A 3 18.53 0.81 -3.99
N ILE A 4 17.59 0.08 -3.40
CA ILE A 4 16.34 -0.32 -4.05
C ILE A 4 15.19 0.43 -3.38
N ASP A 5 14.39 1.14 -4.18
CA ASP A 5 13.25 1.95 -3.73
C ASP A 5 11.95 1.12 -3.76
N ALA A 6 10.82 1.78 -3.48
CA ALA A 6 9.45 1.31 -3.33
C ALA A 6 9.06 0.94 -1.90
N TYR A 7 8.05 1.66 -1.39
CA TYR A 7 7.37 1.39 -0.13
C TYR A 7 6.40 0.22 -0.21
N ASP A 8 5.65 0.12 -1.31
CA ASP A 8 4.59 -0.86 -1.39
C ASP A 8 5.01 -2.10 -2.21
N VAL A 9 4.59 -3.27 -1.75
CA VAL A 9 4.75 -4.53 -2.50
C VAL A 9 3.50 -5.40 -2.38
N ALA A 10 3.23 -6.15 -3.45
CA ALA A 10 2.27 -7.25 -3.47
C ALA A 10 2.95 -8.47 -4.09
N GLY A 11 2.73 -9.65 -3.53
CA GLY A 11 3.38 -10.87 -3.99
C GLY A 11 2.98 -12.09 -3.16
N THR A 12 3.83 -13.11 -3.18
CA THR A 12 3.64 -14.32 -2.38
C THR A 12 4.79 -14.51 -1.42
N VAL A 13 4.49 -15.02 -0.22
CA VAL A 13 5.52 -15.44 0.74
C VAL A 13 6.16 -16.74 0.23
N GLU A 14 7.46 -16.73 -0.01
CA GLU A 14 8.18 -17.87 -0.62
C GLU A 14 7.96 -19.19 0.15
N ALA A 15 8.03 -19.15 1.47
CA ALA A 15 7.93 -20.35 2.31
C ALA A 15 6.52 -20.97 2.39
N THR A 16 5.46 -20.17 2.17
CA THR A 16 4.06 -20.60 2.41
C THR A 16 3.18 -20.49 1.17
N GLY A 17 3.62 -19.79 0.13
CA GLY A 17 2.83 -19.46 -1.05
C GLY A 17 1.70 -18.46 -0.78
N GLN A 18 1.60 -17.91 0.44
CA GLN A 18 0.49 -17.03 0.82
C GLN A 18 0.57 -15.70 0.06
N PRO A 19 -0.52 -15.27 -0.61
CA PRO A 19 -0.56 -13.96 -1.26
C PRO A 19 -0.68 -12.86 -0.21
N VAL A 20 0.16 -11.84 -0.33
CA VAL A 20 0.30 -10.79 0.67
C VAL A 20 0.52 -9.42 0.03
N VAL A 21 0.21 -8.38 0.79
CA VAL A 21 0.71 -7.02 0.58
C VAL A 21 1.55 -6.60 1.77
N ALA A 22 2.53 -5.74 1.55
CA ALA A 22 3.40 -5.28 2.61
C ALA A 22 3.91 -3.86 2.38
N PHE A 23 4.35 -3.24 3.47
CA PHE A 23 4.99 -1.94 3.50
C PHE A 23 6.47 -2.08 3.87
N THR A 24 7.38 -1.71 2.97
CA THR A 24 8.82 -1.74 3.18
C THR A 24 9.30 -0.57 4.02
N SER A 25 10.41 -0.75 4.72
CA SER A 25 11.13 0.30 5.44
C SER A 25 12.41 0.71 4.69
N HIS A 26 12.36 0.78 3.35
CA HIS A 26 13.55 0.99 2.53
C HIS A 26 14.31 2.30 2.83
N LYS A 27 13.67 3.34 3.39
CA LYS A 27 14.40 4.53 3.86
C LYS A 27 15.43 4.23 4.94
N SER A 28 15.17 3.25 5.82
CA SER A 28 16.13 2.82 6.84
C SER A 28 16.99 1.65 6.37
N THR A 29 16.43 0.72 5.58
CA THR A 29 17.11 -0.52 5.21
C THR A 29 17.84 -0.47 3.86
N GLN A 30 17.54 0.54 3.03
CA GLN A 30 17.96 0.65 1.62
C GLN A 30 17.51 -0.54 0.74
N ARG A 31 16.51 -1.30 1.21
CA ARG A 31 15.94 -2.49 0.56
C ARG A 31 14.44 -2.32 0.37
N GLY A 32 14.04 -1.94 -0.85
CA GLY A 32 12.66 -1.72 -1.25
C GLY A 32 12.11 -2.78 -2.21
N GLY A 33 10.90 -2.51 -2.68
CA GLY A 33 10.07 -3.42 -3.47
C GLY A 33 10.34 -3.47 -4.97
N TYR A 34 11.15 -2.58 -5.55
CA TYR A 34 11.56 -2.63 -6.96
C TYR A 34 12.61 -3.72 -7.23
N ALA A 35 12.32 -4.93 -6.77
CA ALA A 35 13.11 -6.12 -6.90
C ALA A 35 12.18 -7.35 -7.00
N GLN A 36 12.70 -8.47 -7.50
CA GLN A 36 11.95 -9.73 -7.55
C GLN A 36 11.69 -10.31 -6.14
N PHE A 37 12.57 -9.99 -5.19
CA PHE A 37 12.51 -10.47 -3.82
C PHE A 37 12.86 -9.34 -2.85
N VAL A 38 12.14 -9.29 -1.74
CA VAL A 38 12.41 -8.39 -0.61
C VAL A 38 12.15 -9.15 0.70
N THR A 39 13.00 -8.94 1.70
CA THR A 39 12.83 -9.51 3.04
C THR A 39 12.28 -8.45 3.97
N LEU A 40 11.19 -8.77 4.68
CA LEU A 40 10.56 -7.89 5.66
C LEU A 40 10.27 -8.64 6.97
N PRO A 41 10.20 -7.92 8.10
CA PRO A 41 9.55 -8.41 9.32
C PRO A 41 8.11 -8.87 9.05
N ALA A 42 7.68 -9.98 9.67
CA ALA A 42 6.38 -10.58 9.43
C ALA A 42 5.19 -9.69 9.84
N ASP A 43 5.40 -8.79 10.81
CA ASP A 43 4.42 -7.81 11.28
C ASP A 43 4.12 -6.69 10.26
N LEU A 44 4.96 -6.53 9.22
CA LEU A 44 4.73 -5.60 8.13
C LEU A 44 4.04 -6.23 6.92
N VAL A 45 3.68 -7.52 7.03
CA VAL A 45 3.07 -8.31 5.96
C VAL A 45 1.65 -8.66 6.36
N VAL A 46 0.69 -8.38 5.49
CA VAL A 46 -0.73 -8.73 5.70
C VAL A 46 -1.26 -9.53 4.51
N PRO A 47 -2.28 -10.39 4.71
CA PRO A 47 -2.89 -11.13 3.62
C PRO A 47 -3.39 -10.20 2.51
N LEU A 48 -3.23 -10.63 1.27
CA LEU A 48 -3.84 -9.96 0.12
C LEU A 48 -5.37 -10.00 0.30
N PRO A 49 -6.09 -8.87 0.15
CA PRO A 49 -7.55 -8.87 0.25
C PRO A 49 -8.21 -9.78 -0.80
N ASP A 50 -9.24 -10.50 -0.38
CA ASP A 50 -10.00 -11.37 -1.28
C ASP A 50 -10.62 -10.59 -2.44
N GLY A 51 -10.51 -11.13 -3.64
CA GLY A 51 -11.09 -10.53 -4.85
C GLY A 51 -10.35 -9.32 -5.41
N VAL A 52 -9.19 -8.94 -4.87
CA VAL A 52 -8.35 -7.84 -5.39
C VAL A 52 -7.12 -8.40 -6.08
N ALA A 53 -6.87 -7.98 -7.32
CA ALA A 53 -5.64 -8.38 -8.03
C ALA A 53 -4.41 -7.77 -7.34
N ALA A 54 -3.30 -8.50 -7.32
CA ALA A 54 -2.07 -8.05 -6.64
C ALA A 54 -1.64 -6.64 -7.09
N VAL A 55 -1.69 -6.36 -8.40
CA VAL A 55 -1.34 -5.05 -8.98
C VAL A 55 -2.21 -3.89 -8.46
N ASP A 56 -3.49 -4.17 -8.20
CA ASP A 56 -4.45 -3.18 -7.69
C ASP A 56 -4.35 -3.04 -6.16
N ALA A 57 -3.83 -4.06 -5.49
CA ALA A 57 -3.62 -4.07 -4.06
C ALA A 57 -2.30 -3.39 -3.63
N VAL A 58 -1.31 -3.28 -4.53
CA VAL A 58 -0.02 -2.60 -4.26
C VAL A 58 -0.20 -1.24 -3.57
N PRO A 59 -1.03 -0.29 -4.05
CA PRO A 59 -1.12 1.03 -3.41
C PRO A 59 -1.83 1.04 -2.04
N LEU A 60 -2.42 -0.07 -1.60
CA LEU A 60 -3.20 -0.10 -0.36
C LEU A 60 -2.39 0.22 0.91
N PRO A 61 -1.17 -0.31 1.12
CA PRO A 61 -0.44 -0.09 2.38
C PRO A 61 -0.07 1.38 2.59
N LEU A 62 0.55 2.06 1.62
CA LEU A 62 0.86 3.48 1.78
C LEU A 62 -0.35 4.38 1.51
N ALA A 63 -0.87 4.37 0.28
CA ALA A 63 -1.88 5.35 -0.12
C ALA A 63 -3.24 5.05 0.52
N GLY A 64 -3.64 3.77 0.56
CA GLY A 64 -4.87 3.33 1.20
C GLY A 64 -4.92 3.64 2.69
N MET A 65 -3.87 3.27 3.45
CA MET A 65 -3.85 3.60 4.88
C MET A 65 -3.73 5.10 5.15
N THR A 66 -2.99 5.85 4.31
CA THR A 66 -2.95 7.32 4.44
C THR A 66 -4.34 7.93 4.24
N ALA A 67 -5.09 7.45 3.25
CA ALA A 67 -6.47 7.88 3.02
C ALA A 67 -7.39 7.51 4.20
N SER A 68 -7.26 6.29 4.75
CA SER A 68 -8.01 5.86 5.94
C SER A 68 -7.75 6.77 7.13
N GLN A 69 -6.48 7.01 7.46
CA GLN A 69 -6.09 7.89 8.56
C GLN A 69 -6.63 9.31 8.39
N ALA A 70 -6.64 9.83 7.15
CA ALA A 70 -7.18 11.15 6.87
C ALA A 70 -8.71 11.22 7.06
N LEU A 71 -9.43 10.14 6.76
CA LEU A 71 -10.88 10.04 7.00
C LEU A 71 -11.18 9.90 8.51
N ASP A 72 -10.42 9.07 9.21
CA ASP A 72 -10.58 8.87 10.65
C ASP A 72 -10.27 10.16 11.43
N ALA A 73 -9.22 10.90 11.04
CA ALA A 73 -8.91 12.19 11.63
C ALA A 73 -10.04 13.23 11.44
N ARG A 74 -10.84 13.11 10.38
CA ARG A 74 -11.99 13.99 10.11
C ARG A 74 -13.27 13.54 10.79
N SER A 75 -13.44 12.25 11.08
CA SER A 75 -14.65 11.75 11.75
C SER A 75 -14.74 12.17 13.22
N CYS A 76 -13.65 12.70 13.80
CA CYS A 76 -13.59 13.24 15.16
C CYS A 76 -14.21 14.66 15.34
N SER A 77 -14.86 15.25 14.34
CA SER A 77 -15.66 16.49 14.51
C SER A 77 -17.17 16.20 14.49
N CYS A 78 -17.91 16.76 15.45
CA CYS A 78 -19.37 16.69 15.68
C CYS A 78 -20.25 16.88 14.40
N PRO A 79 -21.54 16.45 14.39
CA PRO A 79 -22.30 16.17 13.19
C PRO A 79 -22.89 17.43 12.54
N ASP A 80 -22.35 17.76 11.37
CA ASP A 80 -23.07 18.44 10.30
C ASP A 80 -23.06 17.50 9.07
N PRO A 81 -24.09 17.54 8.20
CA PRO A 81 -24.06 16.79 6.95
C PRO A 81 -22.86 17.25 6.12
N LEU A 82 -21.90 16.33 5.96
CA LEU A 82 -20.60 16.62 5.35
C LEU A 82 -20.77 17.26 3.96
N PRO A 83 -20.04 18.36 3.65
CA PRO A 83 -19.95 18.84 2.28
C PRO A 83 -19.28 17.78 1.39
N PRO A 84 -19.53 17.80 0.06
CA PRO A 84 -19.01 16.78 -0.85
C PRO A 84 -17.49 16.63 -0.74
N VAL A 85 -17.02 15.40 -0.51
CA VAL A 85 -15.60 15.05 -0.50
C VAL A 85 -15.04 15.22 -1.92
N VAL A 86 -14.24 16.28 -2.13
CA VAL A 86 -13.53 16.49 -3.39
C VAL A 86 -12.29 15.60 -3.41
N HIS A 87 -12.36 14.49 -4.14
CA HIS A 87 -11.22 13.64 -4.39
C HIS A 87 -10.30 14.27 -5.47
N ARG A 88 -9.23 14.97 -5.05
CA ARG A 88 -8.21 15.48 -5.99
C ARG A 88 -7.26 14.34 -6.39
N GLY A 89 -7.71 13.52 -7.35
CA GLY A 89 -6.86 12.66 -8.18
C GLY A 89 -6.72 11.19 -7.77
N CYS A 90 -7.69 10.35 -8.15
CA CYS A 90 -7.53 8.90 -8.37
C CYS A 90 -7.70 8.67 -9.85
N ARG A 91 -6.63 8.81 -10.63
CA ARG A 91 -6.56 8.08 -11.89
C ARG A 91 -5.50 7.00 -11.70
N PRO A 92 -5.88 5.71 -11.61
CA PRO A 92 -4.91 4.65 -11.87
C PRO A 92 -4.31 4.91 -13.25
N GLY A 93 -2.99 4.79 -13.37
CA GLY A 93 -2.28 5.14 -14.60
C GLY A 93 -2.89 4.39 -15.78
N THR A 94 -3.54 5.12 -16.68
CA THR A 94 -3.90 4.58 -18.00
C THR A 94 -2.61 4.14 -18.67
N PRO A 95 -2.50 2.90 -19.19
CA PRO A 95 -1.32 2.51 -19.93
C PRO A 95 -1.19 3.44 -21.13
N ARG A 96 -0.11 4.21 -21.18
CA ARG A 96 0.32 4.88 -22.41
C ARG A 96 0.84 3.76 -23.31
N GLN A 97 0.16 3.54 -24.44
CA GLN A 97 0.75 2.87 -25.59
C GLN A 97 1.95 3.69 -26.10
#